data_AF-A0AAU9FSK3-F1
#
_entry.id   AF-A0AAU9FSK3-F1
#
_cell.length_a   1.000
_cell.length_b   1.000
_cell.length_c   1.000
_cell.angle_alpha   90.00
_cell.angle_beta   90.00
_cell.angle_gamma   90.00
#
_symmetry.space_group_name_H-M   'P 1'
#
loop_
_entity.id
_entity.type
_entity.pdbx_description
1 polymer ?
#
loop_
_entity_poly.entity_id
_entity_poly.type
_entity_poly.pdbx_seq_one_letter_code
_entity_poly.pdbx_strand_id
1 'polypeptide(L)'
;MWLRFVVILLLLLPHQSSEQEMNFTLPGQLASFLDRIGCVHRLHAITIVNSRDSISADYLDGLHRQLRANGSMHFQLLPQMTATDAHARVRFSALQDEDSLYVVFARDSRDPVIQLQAKRARGRRYSKTLFLLQKEEPLPALEEFFKLLWQLQFRSALVVVALRFFYQMDPYPKLRIKRLSHYDLMEIFPPSNSRNLNGYELHLPVQLDVPNTFWSQDTLNHEWRLDGAGGVMLNQLMAHLNVSLKVYPLSVNGSQWLNMPAIIELIASNRIELSVHLYDTMQASKRVDYSYPVHLETRCFMIPKDNEISRTLYVLLPFQWSVWLSVLLTLLVVHFLGVRRFVPDSQLWALMGVPGCRLSGCYQHHVHRTVSCYLVLFGICLIYQLYSTKLTSFLTVTLSHKLASSLEEILRLPYPILAQPLDVQHIVGSFGHAEEFGRMFSLTDAQTFARRRLNMAPGYIYPISRLRWKFYNRQQRSLKTKLFYLSSLCHGTFAYQFQLRIDSHFKDPLHRFSLHVQEAGLTNVWLDRCYYSARRLGYVREFTTAEELLKDVRPLALNLMAPAFSLFMFGLLVSFVVFLVEIRPQSCCRKASSNSSTH
;
A
#
# COMPACT_ATOMS: atom_id res chain seq x y z
N MET A 1 44.41 -57.20 29.58
CA MET A 1 44.55 -56.77 28.16
C MET A 1 43.62 -57.50 27.21
N TRP A 2 43.32 -58.79 27.41
CA TRP A 2 42.44 -59.58 26.53
C TRP A 2 40.99 -59.04 26.41
N LEU A 3 40.39 -58.55 27.50
CA LEU A 3 39.04 -57.96 27.47
C LEU A 3 38.94 -56.68 26.63
N ARG A 4 40.01 -55.87 26.55
CA ARG A 4 40.01 -54.65 25.72
C ARG A 4 40.11 -54.97 24.23
N PHE A 5 40.76 -56.08 23.88
CA PHE A 5 40.87 -56.54 22.50
C PHE A 5 39.53 -57.08 21.98
N VAL A 6 38.76 -57.79 22.81
CA VAL A 6 37.43 -58.30 22.45
C VAL A 6 36.42 -57.16 22.24
N VAL A 7 36.47 -56.10 23.05
CA VAL A 7 35.59 -54.92 22.89
C VAL A 7 35.94 -54.14 21.62
N ILE A 8 37.22 -54.02 21.27
CA ILE A 8 37.66 -53.36 20.03
C ILE A 8 37.30 -54.21 18.80
N LEU A 9 37.36 -55.55 18.90
CA LEU A 9 36.94 -56.45 17.83
C LEU A 9 35.41 -56.42 17.61
N LEU A 10 34.63 -56.24 18.69
CA LEU A 10 33.17 -56.04 18.61
C LEU A 10 32.78 -54.68 18.05
N LEU A 11 33.63 -53.65 18.20
CA LEU A 11 33.44 -52.31 17.62
C LEU A 11 33.93 -52.22 16.16
N LEU A 12 34.80 -53.13 15.72
CA LEU A 12 35.34 -53.21 14.35
C LEU A 12 34.63 -54.23 13.46
N LEU A 13 33.69 -55.01 14.00
CA LEU A 13 32.72 -55.71 13.17
C LEU A 13 31.89 -54.63 12.45
N PRO A 14 31.90 -54.56 11.12
CA PRO A 14 30.95 -53.73 10.42
C PRO A 14 29.59 -54.21 10.88
N HIS A 15 28.82 -53.32 11.51
CA HIS A 15 27.41 -53.55 11.74
C HIS A 15 26.79 -53.57 10.34
N GLN A 16 26.87 -54.73 9.67
CA GLN A 16 26.02 -55.09 8.56
C GLN A 16 24.61 -55.07 9.15
N SER A 17 23.99 -53.89 9.12
CA SER A 17 22.55 -53.77 9.22
C SER A 17 22.00 -54.62 8.09
N SER A 18 21.63 -55.86 8.44
CA SER A 18 21.02 -56.83 7.55
C SER A 18 19.99 -56.11 6.70
N GLU A 19 20.25 -56.11 5.39
CA GLU A 19 19.35 -55.65 4.35
C GLU A 19 18.07 -56.49 4.42
N GLN A 20 17.13 -56.07 5.26
CA GLN A 20 15.76 -56.55 5.15
C GLN A 20 15.13 -55.80 3.98
N GLU A 21 14.87 -56.54 2.90
CA GLU A 21 13.84 -56.15 1.93
C GLU A 21 12.54 -55.92 2.71
N MET A 22 12.29 -54.67 3.10
CA MET A 22 11.13 -54.26 3.86
C MET A 22 9.89 -54.56 3.03
N ASN A 23 9.01 -55.40 3.57
CA ASN A 23 7.75 -55.74 2.95
C ASN A 23 6.62 -55.41 3.91
N PHE A 24 5.85 -54.36 3.63
CA PHE A 24 4.80 -53.90 4.54
C PHE A 24 3.55 -54.80 4.57
N THR A 25 3.66 -56.08 4.18
CA THR A 25 2.61 -57.09 4.35
C THR A 25 2.23 -57.33 5.81
N LEU A 26 3.15 -57.09 6.75
CA LEU A 26 2.91 -57.18 8.19
C LEU A 26 2.77 -55.77 8.81
N PRO A 27 1.71 -55.52 9.63
CA PRO A 27 1.48 -54.20 10.21
C PRO A 27 2.59 -53.77 11.17
N GLY A 28 3.28 -54.71 11.83
CA GLY A 28 4.39 -54.41 12.73
C GLY A 28 5.62 -53.80 12.02
N GLN A 29 5.90 -54.22 10.78
CA GLN A 29 7.03 -53.66 10.02
C GLN A 29 6.74 -52.22 9.59
N LEU A 30 5.51 -51.94 9.17
CA LEU A 30 5.07 -50.58 8.86
C LEU A 30 5.07 -49.70 10.11
N ALA A 31 4.57 -50.20 11.25
CA ALA A 31 4.58 -49.46 12.51
C ALA A 31 6.00 -49.05 12.93
N SER A 32 6.96 -49.99 12.88
CA SER A 32 8.38 -49.71 13.20
C SER A 32 9.02 -48.73 12.21
N PHE A 33 8.65 -48.78 10.93
CA PHE A 33 9.12 -47.82 9.94
C PHE A 33 8.57 -46.41 10.19
N LEU A 34 7.26 -46.30 10.41
CA LEU A 34 6.61 -45.02 10.73
C LEU A 34 7.21 -44.43 12.01
N ASP A 35 7.41 -45.25 13.03
CA ASP A 35 8.01 -44.85 14.30
C ASP A 35 9.41 -44.23 14.12
N ARG A 36 10.27 -44.90 13.35
CA ARG A 36 11.61 -44.39 13.01
C ARG A 36 11.53 -43.05 12.27
N ILE A 37 10.61 -42.90 11.32
CA ILE A 37 10.38 -41.62 10.63
C ILE A 37 9.91 -40.55 11.62
N GLY A 38 8.97 -40.89 12.50
CA GLY A 38 8.44 -40.00 13.53
C GLY A 38 9.54 -39.46 14.44
N CYS A 39 10.41 -40.35 14.94
CA CYS A 39 11.58 -39.99 15.75
C CYS A 39 12.54 -39.07 15.00
N VAL A 40 12.98 -39.46 13.80
CA VAL A 40 14.00 -38.74 13.02
C VAL A 40 13.52 -37.35 12.62
N HIS A 41 12.27 -37.25 12.19
CA HIS A 41 11.67 -36.00 11.71
C HIS A 41 10.89 -35.23 12.78
N ARG A 42 10.92 -35.69 14.04
CA ARG A 42 10.25 -35.10 15.21
C ARG A 42 8.78 -34.77 14.95
N LEU A 43 8.02 -35.73 14.44
CA LEU A 43 6.62 -35.51 14.03
C LEU A 43 5.70 -35.48 15.24
N HIS A 44 4.68 -34.61 15.25
CA HIS A 44 3.81 -34.40 16.41
C HIS A 44 2.50 -35.17 16.32
N ALA A 45 2.12 -35.65 15.13
CA ALA A 45 0.89 -36.41 14.93
C ALA A 45 1.01 -37.35 13.73
N ILE A 46 0.13 -38.36 13.68
CA ILE A 46 -0.01 -39.25 12.53
C ILE A 46 -1.47 -39.39 12.13
N THR A 47 -1.72 -39.33 10.82
CA THR A 47 -3.05 -39.41 10.22
C THR A 47 -3.07 -40.50 9.18
N ILE A 48 -3.86 -41.53 9.43
CA ILE A 48 -4.05 -42.65 8.51
C ILE A 48 -5.32 -42.40 7.70
N VAL A 49 -5.21 -42.44 6.38
CA VAL A 49 -6.29 -42.20 5.44
C VAL A 49 -6.41 -43.44 4.57
N ASN A 50 -7.61 -43.98 4.45
CA ASN A 50 -7.83 -45.21 3.69
C ASN A 50 -9.11 -45.12 2.84
N SER A 51 -9.01 -45.65 1.61
CA SER A 51 -10.15 -45.86 0.71
C SER A 51 -10.91 -47.13 1.10
N ARG A 52 -12.21 -47.21 0.80
CA ARG A 52 -12.95 -48.48 0.94
C ARG A 52 -12.24 -49.57 0.11
N ASP A 53 -12.00 -50.71 0.73
CA ASP A 53 -11.31 -51.88 0.15
C ASP A 53 -9.81 -51.72 -0.14
N SER A 54 -9.18 -50.59 0.22
CA SER A 54 -7.72 -50.43 0.09
C SER A 54 -6.91 -51.23 1.11
N ILE A 55 -7.50 -51.52 2.28
CA ILE A 55 -6.86 -52.26 3.36
C ILE A 55 -7.89 -52.97 4.22
N SER A 56 -7.55 -54.15 4.76
CA SER A 56 -8.42 -54.89 5.68
C SER A 56 -8.50 -54.19 7.03
N ALA A 57 -9.67 -54.29 7.68
CA ALA A 57 -9.88 -53.74 9.03
C ALA A 57 -8.90 -54.37 10.03
N ASP A 58 -8.65 -55.68 9.92
CA ASP A 58 -7.71 -56.40 10.79
C ASP A 58 -6.28 -55.86 10.70
N TYR A 59 -5.83 -55.50 9.49
CA TYR A 59 -4.51 -54.90 9.31
C TYR A 59 -4.43 -53.52 9.95
N LEU A 60 -5.45 -52.68 9.78
CA LEU A 60 -5.50 -51.33 10.33
C LEU A 60 -5.58 -51.35 11.87
N ASP A 61 -6.37 -52.25 12.44
CA ASP A 61 -6.42 -52.50 13.88
C ASP A 61 -5.07 -53.02 14.40
N GLY A 62 -4.45 -53.94 13.66
CA GLY A 62 -3.10 -54.43 13.94
C GLY A 62 -2.07 -53.30 13.95
N LEU A 63 -2.12 -52.39 12.98
CA LEU A 63 -1.23 -51.23 12.88
C LEU A 63 -1.43 -50.27 14.06
N HIS A 64 -2.68 -49.94 14.42
CA HIS A 64 -2.95 -49.10 15.58
C HIS A 64 -2.51 -49.74 16.90
N ARG A 65 -2.71 -51.06 17.07
CA ARG A 65 -2.20 -51.79 18.23
C ARG A 65 -0.69 -51.69 18.30
N GLN A 66 0.02 -51.94 17.20
CA GLN A 66 1.49 -51.89 17.17
C GLN A 66 2.04 -50.48 17.42
N LEU A 67 1.41 -49.43 16.89
CA LEU A 67 1.78 -48.04 17.16
C LEU A 67 1.59 -47.62 18.63
N ARG A 68 0.76 -48.35 19.41
CA ARG A 68 0.50 -48.09 20.83
C ARG A 68 1.13 -49.10 21.80
N ALA A 69 1.53 -50.26 21.31
CA ALA A 69 1.89 -51.41 22.14
C ALA A 69 3.23 -51.24 22.87
N ASN A 70 4.17 -50.48 22.33
CA ASN A 70 5.52 -50.39 22.86
C ASN A 70 5.81 -48.98 23.41
N GLY A 71 6.27 -48.92 24.67
CA GLY A 71 6.60 -47.70 25.41
C GLY A 71 7.69 -46.83 24.77
N SER A 72 8.51 -47.43 23.90
CA SER A 72 9.58 -46.72 23.17
C SER A 72 9.12 -46.11 21.84
N MET A 73 7.86 -46.32 21.43
CA MET A 73 7.35 -45.82 20.15
C MET A 73 6.98 -44.34 20.29
N HIS A 74 7.54 -43.52 19.41
CA HIS A 74 7.31 -42.08 19.25
C HIS A 74 5.84 -41.71 19.21
N PHE A 75 5.03 -42.48 18.47
CA PHE A 75 3.60 -42.18 18.27
C PHE A 75 2.66 -42.71 19.37
N GLN A 76 3.17 -43.33 20.43
CA GLN A 76 2.32 -43.95 21.45
C GLN A 76 1.39 -42.94 22.14
N LEU A 77 1.94 -41.78 22.53
CA LEU A 77 1.22 -40.70 23.24
C LEU A 77 0.80 -39.55 22.31
N LEU A 78 1.17 -39.62 21.03
CA LEU A 78 0.86 -38.57 20.07
C LEU A 78 -0.53 -38.76 19.46
N PRO A 79 -1.20 -37.67 19.02
CA PRO A 79 -2.47 -37.76 18.34
C PRO A 79 -2.43 -38.66 17.11
N GLN A 80 -3.31 -39.67 17.08
CA GLN A 80 -3.52 -40.56 15.95
C GLN A 80 -4.95 -40.38 15.43
N MET A 81 -5.10 -40.07 14.15
CA MET A 81 -6.41 -39.90 13.51
C MET A 81 -6.57 -40.86 12.34
N THR A 82 -7.76 -41.44 12.18
CA THR A 82 -8.10 -42.26 11.01
C THR A 82 -9.23 -41.60 10.23
N ALA A 83 -9.04 -41.41 8.93
CA ALA A 83 -10.00 -40.74 8.07
C ALA A 83 -10.35 -41.59 6.85
N THR A 84 -11.61 -42.04 6.79
CA THR A 84 -12.16 -42.82 5.67
C THR A 84 -12.81 -41.92 4.62
N ASP A 85 -13.20 -42.46 3.47
CA ASP A 85 -13.90 -41.72 2.40
C ASP A 85 -15.21 -41.05 2.83
N ALA A 86 -15.85 -41.53 3.90
CA ALA A 86 -17.17 -41.07 4.33
C ALA A 86 -17.18 -39.66 4.96
N HIS A 87 -16.06 -39.21 5.56
CA HIS A 87 -16.00 -38.00 6.40
C HIS A 87 -15.45 -36.78 5.65
N ALA A 88 -16.01 -36.42 4.49
CA ALA A 88 -15.37 -35.49 3.54
C ALA A 88 -15.30 -34.01 3.98
N ARG A 89 -15.92 -33.61 5.09
CA ARG A 89 -16.15 -32.18 5.40
C ARG A 89 -15.06 -31.49 6.23
N VAL A 90 -14.21 -32.22 6.95
CA VAL A 90 -13.24 -31.62 7.88
C VAL A 90 -11.87 -31.41 7.23
N ARG A 91 -11.26 -30.24 7.45
CA ARG A 91 -9.90 -29.93 7.01
C ARG A 91 -8.90 -30.25 8.11
N PHE A 92 -7.78 -30.85 7.75
CA PHE A 92 -6.75 -31.22 8.73
C PHE A 92 -6.03 -29.99 9.31
N SER A 93 -5.97 -28.89 8.56
CA SER A 93 -5.42 -27.62 9.07
C SER A 93 -6.14 -27.03 10.29
N ALA A 94 -7.37 -27.47 10.58
CA ALA A 94 -8.12 -27.04 11.76
C ALA A 94 -7.96 -28.00 12.96
N LEU A 95 -7.42 -29.20 12.74
CA LEU A 95 -7.35 -30.26 13.74
C LEU A 95 -5.92 -30.59 14.17
N GLN A 96 -4.93 -30.32 13.31
CA GLN A 96 -3.58 -30.85 13.45
C GLN A 96 -2.50 -29.81 13.18
N ASP A 97 -1.35 -30.01 13.83
CA ASP A 97 -0.15 -29.18 13.69
C ASP A 97 0.61 -29.44 12.39
N GLU A 98 1.59 -28.58 12.09
CA GLU A 98 2.30 -28.58 10.79
C GLU A 98 3.15 -29.83 10.58
N ASP A 99 3.71 -30.36 11.67
CA ASP A 99 4.60 -31.52 11.69
C ASP A 99 3.84 -32.85 11.83
N SER A 100 2.82 -33.03 11.00
CA SER A 100 1.99 -34.25 10.96
C SER A 100 2.44 -35.18 9.82
N LEU A 101 2.43 -36.50 10.08
CA LEU A 101 2.63 -37.52 9.04
C LEU A 101 1.28 -37.96 8.45
N TYR A 102 1.10 -37.84 7.15
CA TYR A 102 -0.07 -38.39 6.46
C TYR A 102 0.28 -39.74 5.82
N VAL A 103 -0.43 -40.81 6.19
CA VAL A 103 -0.28 -42.13 5.58
C VAL A 103 -1.56 -42.45 4.82
N VAL A 104 -1.47 -42.57 3.50
CA VAL A 104 -2.61 -42.71 2.59
C VAL A 104 -2.56 -44.07 1.93
N PHE A 105 -3.53 -44.94 2.25
CA PHE A 105 -3.76 -46.20 1.58
C PHE A 105 -4.70 -46.00 0.40
N ALA A 106 -4.22 -46.31 -0.80
CA ALA A 106 -4.95 -46.21 -2.04
C ALA A 106 -4.89 -47.54 -2.81
N ARG A 107 -5.97 -47.88 -3.51
CA ARG A 107 -6.05 -49.11 -4.31
C ARG A 107 -5.11 -49.05 -5.51
N ASP A 108 -5.19 -47.93 -6.23
CA ASP A 108 -4.44 -47.64 -7.45
C ASP A 108 -4.03 -46.16 -7.52
N SER A 109 -3.25 -45.83 -8.54
CA SER A 109 -2.80 -44.45 -8.81
C SER A 109 -3.95 -43.46 -9.11
N ARG A 110 -5.15 -43.97 -9.42
CA ARG A 110 -6.34 -43.20 -9.83
C ARG A 110 -7.42 -43.16 -8.74
N ASP A 111 -7.13 -43.66 -7.55
CA ASP A 111 -8.11 -43.77 -6.47
C ASP A 111 -8.65 -42.37 -6.06
N PRO A 112 -9.97 -42.18 -5.95
CA PRO A 112 -10.57 -40.91 -5.52
C PRO A 112 -10.08 -40.43 -4.14
N VAL A 113 -9.58 -41.33 -3.28
CA VAL A 113 -9.01 -40.98 -1.98
C VAL A 113 -7.87 -39.97 -2.09
N ILE A 114 -7.11 -39.98 -3.19
CA ILE A 114 -5.99 -39.03 -3.42
C ILE A 114 -6.52 -37.59 -3.54
N GLN A 115 -7.58 -37.40 -4.34
CA GLN A 115 -8.20 -36.07 -4.49
C GLN A 115 -8.90 -35.63 -3.21
N LEU A 116 -9.52 -36.56 -2.49
CA LEU A 116 -10.13 -36.30 -1.18
C LEU A 116 -9.06 -35.87 -0.18
N GLN A 117 -7.91 -36.55 -0.15
CA GLN A 117 -6.79 -36.21 0.70
C GLN A 117 -6.25 -34.83 0.37
N ALA A 118 -6.10 -34.49 -0.91
CA ALA A 118 -5.71 -33.14 -1.32
C ALA A 118 -6.68 -32.09 -0.78
N LYS A 119 -8.00 -32.33 -0.82
CA LYS A 119 -9.01 -31.41 -0.27
C LYS A 119 -8.91 -31.28 1.25
N ARG A 120 -8.65 -32.37 1.98
CA ARG A 120 -8.53 -32.40 3.45
C ARG A 120 -7.23 -31.76 3.96
N ALA A 121 -6.11 -32.11 3.34
CA ALA A 121 -4.78 -31.60 3.67
C ALA A 121 -4.51 -30.19 3.11
N ARG A 122 -5.54 -29.49 2.62
CA ARG A 122 -5.40 -28.14 2.07
C ARG A 122 -4.81 -27.18 3.11
N GLY A 123 -3.72 -26.51 2.77
CA GLY A 123 -2.95 -25.68 3.71
C GLY A 123 -1.90 -26.45 4.52
N ARG A 124 -1.74 -27.77 4.25
CA ARG A 124 -0.82 -28.71 4.92
C ARG A 124 -0.24 -29.74 3.95
N ARG A 125 -0.29 -29.49 2.62
CA ARG A 125 0.22 -30.44 1.61
C ARG A 125 1.75 -30.47 1.51
N TYR A 126 2.41 -29.55 2.20
CA TYR A 126 3.86 -29.56 2.39
C TYR A 126 4.30 -30.53 3.50
N SER A 127 3.39 -30.98 4.36
CA SER A 127 3.71 -31.99 5.38
C SER A 127 4.04 -33.34 4.74
N LYS A 128 4.81 -34.16 5.47
CA LYS A 128 5.31 -35.44 4.99
C LYS A 128 4.14 -36.38 4.73
N THR A 129 4.02 -36.86 3.49
CA THR A 129 2.91 -37.70 3.06
C THR A 129 3.44 -38.98 2.42
N LEU A 130 2.98 -40.12 2.92
CA LEU A 130 3.27 -41.45 2.43
C LEU A 130 2.05 -42.00 1.69
N PHE A 131 2.18 -42.26 0.39
CA PHE A 131 1.15 -42.92 -0.42
C PHE A 131 1.50 -44.39 -0.59
N LEU A 132 0.67 -45.28 -0.07
CA LEU A 132 0.81 -46.74 -0.17
C LEU A 132 -0.16 -47.24 -1.24
N LEU A 133 0.38 -47.66 -2.38
CA LEU A 133 -0.38 -48.24 -3.49
C LEU A 133 -0.36 -49.76 -3.38
N GLN A 134 -1.54 -50.38 -3.34
CA GLN A 134 -1.66 -51.83 -3.18
C GLN A 134 -1.25 -52.58 -4.45
N LYS A 135 -1.62 -52.05 -5.63
CA LYS A 135 -1.35 -52.68 -6.92
C LYS A 135 0.05 -52.31 -7.45
N GLU A 136 0.71 -53.25 -8.13
CA GLU A 136 1.87 -52.94 -8.95
C GLU A 136 1.44 -52.13 -10.17
N GLU A 137 1.98 -50.92 -10.28
CA GLU A 137 1.69 -50.01 -11.38
C GLU A 137 2.90 -49.94 -12.32
N PRO A 138 2.68 -49.90 -13.65
CA PRO A 138 3.76 -49.71 -14.60
C PRO A 138 4.35 -48.30 -14.45
N LEU A 139 5.65 -48.16 -14.77
CA LEU A 139 6.37 -46.88 -14.69
C LEU A 139 5.65 -45.67 -15.32
N PRO A 140 5.03 -45.75 -16.51
CA PRO A 140 4.28 -44.62 -17.08
C PRO A 140 3.06 -44.20 -16.25
N ALA A 141 2.34 -45.15 -15.64
CA ALA A 141 1.22 -44.82 -14.75
C ALA A 141 1.72 -44.12 -13.47
N LEU A 142 2.89 -44.52 -12.98
CA LEU A 142 3.55 -43.86 -11.86
C LEU A 142 4.02 -42.44 -12.22
N GLU A 143 4.52 -42.22 -13.43
CA GLU A 143 4.82 -40.87 -13.95
C GLU A 143 3.60 -39.95 -13.99
N GLU A 144 2.47 -40.44 -14.49
CA GLU A 144 1.20 -39.71 -14.44
C GLU A 144 0.77 -39.41 -12.99
N PHE A 145 0.97 -40.37 -12.09
CA PHE A 145 0.64 -40.21 -10.68
C PHE A 145 1.48 -39.14 -10.00
N PHE A 146 2.80 -39.14 -10.17
CA PHE A 146 3.66 -38.08 -9.63
C PHE A 146 3.37 -36.71 -10.25
N LYS A 147 3.02 -36.66 -11.55
CA LYS A 147 2.54 -35.41 -12.18
C LYS A 147 1.26 -34.91 -11.50
N LEU A 148 0.33 -35.81 -11.18
CA LEU A 148 -0.88 -35.46 -10.42
C LEU A 148 -0.55 -34.98 -9.00
N LEU A 149 0.35 -35.65 -8.28
CA LEU A 149 0.76 -35.23 -6.93
C LEU A 149 1.41 -33.84 -6.92
N TRP A 150 2.29 -33.57 -7.90
CA TRP A 150 2.89 -32.26 -8.09
C TRP A 150 1.84 -31.19 -8.45
N GLN A 151 0.91 -31.52 -9.34
CA GLN A 151 -0.25 -30.67 -9.61
C GLN A 151 -1.10 -30.45 -8.36
N LEU A 152 -1.23 -31.40 -7.45
CA LEU A 152 -1.95 -31.20 -6.19
C LEU A 152 -1.12 -30.45 -5.13
N GLN A 153 0.14 -30.11 -5.42
CA GLN A 153 1.08 -29.41 -4.53
C GLN A 153 1.50 -30.22 -3.29
N PHE A 154 1.55 -31.55 -3.41
CA PHE A 154 2.22 -32.38 -2.40
C PHE A 154 3.73 -32.27 -2.58
N ARG A 155 4.43 -31.61 -1.65
CA ARG A 155 5.87 -31.30 -1.79
C ARG A 155 6.78 -32.40 -1.27
N SER A 156 6.35 -33.08 -0.21
CA SER A 156 7.11 -34.15 0.47
C SER A 156 6.32 -35.44 0.39
N ALA A 157 6.12 -35.93 -0.83
CA ALA A 157 5.41 -37.17 -1.11
C ALA A 157 6.38 -38.33 -1.33
N LEU A 158 6.23 -39.40 -0.55
CA LEU A 158 6.85 -40.70 -0.77
C LEU A 158 5.79 -41.66 -1.28
N VAL A 159 6.04 -42.35 -2.40
CA VAL A 159 5.11 -43.33 -2.95
C VAL A 159 5.72 -44.72 -2.80
N VAL A 160 4.96 -45.62 -2.20
CA VAL A 160 5.35 -47.02 -2.01
C VAL A 160 4.41 -47.89 -2.81
N VAL A 161 4.96 -48.60 -3.79
CA VAL A 161 4.22 -49.49 -4.70
C VAL A 161 4.33 -50.93 -4.21
N ALA A 162 3.19 -51.63 -4.21
CA ALA A 162 3.06 -53.02 -3.77
C ALA A 162 3.69 -53.28 -2.40
N LEU A 163 3.63 -52.27 -1.51
CA LEU A 163 4.16 -52.34 -0.15
C LEU A 163 5.66 -52.66 -0.04
N ARG A 164 6.43 -52.52 -1.13
CA ARG A 164 7.85 -52.91 -1.21
C ARG A 164 8.74 -51.87 -1.88
N PHE A 165 8.28 -51.23 -2.97
CA PHE A 165 9.13 -50.37 -3.79
C PHE A 165 8.92 -48.90 -3.48
N PHE A 166 9.99 -48.22 -3.07
CA PHE A 166 9.98 -46.80 -2.73
C PHE A 166 10.32 -45.93 -3.94
N TYR A 167 9.48 -44.94 -4.18
CA TYR A 167 9.64 -43.95 -5.22
C TYR A 167 9.52 -42.54 -4.63
N GLN A 168 10.43 -41.69 -5.06
CA GLN A 168 10.50 -40.29 -4.69
C GLN A 168 10.43 -39.42 -5.95
N MET A 169 9.86 -38.23 -5.81
CA MET A 169 9.92 -37.22 -6.86
C MET A 169 11.07 -36.26 -6.66
N ASP A 170 11.70 -35.89 -7.77
CA ASP A 170 12.59 -34.74 -7.89
C ASP A 170 11.92 -33.72 -8.83
N PRO A 171 11.32 -32.63 -8.30
CA PRO A 171 10.47 -31.74 -9.09
C PRO A 171 11.25 -30.77 -10.00
N TYR A 172 12.56 -30.57 -9.79
CA TYR A 172 13.32 -29.49 -10.43
C TYR A 172 14.43 -30.00 -11.36
N PRO A 173 14.68 -29.37 -12.53
CA PRO A 173 13.86 -28.34 -13.18
C PRO A 173 12.60 -28.90 -13.87
N LYS A 174 12.57 -30.21 -14.13
CA LYS A 174 11.40 -30.94 -14.61
C LYS A 174 11.23 -32.17 -13.73
N LEU A 175 9.98 -32.53 -13.46
CA LEU A 175 9.64 -33.67 -12.62
C LEU A 175 10.30 -34.96 -13.11
N ARG A 176 11.11 -35.57 -12.25
CA ARG A 176 11.76 -36.86 -12.44
C ARG A 176 11.40 -37.79 -11.28
N ILE A 177 11.34 -39.09 -11.57
CA ILE A 177 11.11 -40.11 -10.56
C ILE A 177 12.42 -40.81 -10.26
N LYS A 178 12.72 -40.95 -8.96
CA LYS A 178 13.84 -41.72 -8.47
C LYS A 178 13.32 -42.91 -7.68
N ARG A 179 13.72 -44.12 -8.08
CA ARG A 179 13.54 -45.32 -7.28
C ARG A 179 14.63 -45.35 -6.21
N LEU A 180 14.24 -45.57 -4.96
CA LEU A 180 15.17 -45.69 -3.85
C LEU A 180 15.50 -47.17 -3.64
N SER A 181 16.75 -47.55 -3.91
CA SER A 181 17.28 -48.89 -3.63
C SER A 181 17.81 -48.99 -2.20
N HIS A 182 18.44 -47.91 -1.74
CA HIS A 182 18.91 -47.71 -0.37
C HIS A 182 18.30 -46.41 0.13
N TYR A 183 17.91 -46.37 1.40
CA TYR A 183 17.31 -45.19 2.00
C TYR A 183 18.03 -44.83 3.31
N ASP A 184 18.44 -43.58 3.41
CA ASP A 184 18.64 -42.93 4.71
C ASP A 184 17.31 -42.30 5.13
N LEU A 185 16.91 -42.49 6.39
CA LEU A 185 15.66 -41.95 6.93
C LEU A 185 15.58 -40.41 6.81
N MET A 186 16.74 -39.74 6.79
CA MET A 186 16.84 -38.31 6.54
C MET A 186 16.60 -37.94 5.07
N GLU A 187 17.00 -38.78 4.12
CA GLU A 187 16.89 -38.51 2.68
C GLU A 187 15.51 -38.84 2.10
N ILE A 188 14.72 -39.71 2.77
CA ILE A 188 13.35 -40.08 2.37
C ILE A 188 12.46 -38.84 2.18
N PHE A 189 12.59 -37.88 3.09
CA PHE A 189 11.89 -36.59 3.01
C PHE A 189 12.94 -35.48 2.99
N PRO A 190 13.37 -35.03 1.80
CA PRO A 190 14.41 -34.03 1.68
C PRO A 190 13.94 -32.72 2.33
N PRO A 191 14.86 -31.94 2.91
CA PRO A 191 14.51 -30.68 3.53
C PRO A 191 13.87 -29.75 2.49
N SER A 192 12.82 -29.05 2.90
CA SER A 192 12.01 -28.18 2.04
C SER A 192 12.78 -26.99 1.42
N ASN A 193 14.00 -26.71 1.90
CA ASN A 193 14.79 -25.54 1.53
C ASN A 193 15.84 -25.86 0.47
N SER A 194 15.41 -26.25 -0.73
CA SER A 194 16.32 -26.27 -1.88
C SER A 194 16.77 -24.84 -2.17
N ARG A 195 18.05 -24.55 -1.92
CA ARG A 195 18.67 -23.24 -2.25
C ARG A 195 18.73 -22.97 -3.76
N ASN A 196 18.54 -24.00 -4.58
CA ASN A 196 18.67 -23.96 -6.02
C ASN A 196 17.57 -24.82 -6.67
N LEU A 197 16.82 -24.23 -7.60
CA LEU A 197 15.73 -24.85 -8.37
C LEU A 197 16.17 -25.26 -9.79
N ASN A 198 17.49 -25.29 -10.03
CA ASN A 198 18.14 -25.84 -11.23
C ASN A 198 17.61 -25.28 -12.57
N GLY A 199 17.17 -24.01 -12.60
CA GLY A 199 16.67 -23.35 -13.81
C GLY A 199 15.16 -23.54 -14.06
N TYR A 200 14.39 -23.95 -13.06
CA TYR A 200 12.92 -24.11 -13.14
C TYR A 200 12.23 -22.95 -13.88
N GLU A 201 11.35 -23.27 -14.84
CA GLU A 201 10.61 -22.27 -15.63
C GLU A 201 9.37 -21.79 -14.86
N LEU A 202 9.42 -20.56 -14.36
CA LEU A 202 8.29 -19.93 -13.67
C LEU A 202 7.44 -19.11 -14.64
N HIS A 203 6.18 -19.53 -14.79
CA HIS A 203 5.21 -18.88 -15.67
C HIS A 203 4.47 -17.75 -14.93
N LEU A 204 4.68 -16.49 -15.33
CA LEU A 204 4.09 -15.32 -14.67
C LEU A 204 3.34 -14.39 -15.62
N PRO A 205 2.12 -13.95 -15.28
CA PRO A 205 1.51 -12.82 -15.96
C PRO A 205 2.17 -11.54 -15.45
N VAL A 206 2.65 -10.69 -16.36
CA VAL A 206 3.17 -9.38 -16.01
C VAL A 206 2.23 -8.32 -16.58
N GLN A 207 1.41 -7.73 -15.72
CA GLN A 207 0.55 -6.60 -16.05
C GLN A 207 1.13 -5.27 -15.55
N LEU A 208 0.66 -4.16 -16.11
CA LEU A 208 1.12 -2.83 -15.74
C LEU A 208 0.45 -2.37 -14.44
N ASP A 209 1.26 -2.14 -13.40
CA ASP A 209 0.84 -1.54 -12.12
C ASP A 209 1.96 -0.67 -11.55
N VAL A 210 2.03 0.61 -11.93
CA VAL A 210 3.09 1.52 -11.48
C VAL A 210 2.76 2.04 -10.07
N PRO A 211 3.64 1.86 -9.05
CA PRO A 211 5.07 1.53 -9.12
C PRO A 211 5.43 0.08 -8.76
N ASN A 212 4.45 -0.82 -8.62
CA ASN A 212 4.68 -2.18 -8.15
C ASN A 212 5.32 -3.08 -9.22
N THR A 213 4.84 -3.02 -10.46
CA THR A 213 5.28 -3.89 -11.55
C THR A 213 5.19 -3.18 -12.90
N PHE A 214 6.31 -3.13 -13.61
CA PHE A 214 6.39 -2.69 -15.00
C PHE A 214 7.67 -3.22 -15.65
N TRP A 215 7.72 -3.25 -16.97
CA TRP A 215 8.92 -3.65 -17.68
C TRP A 215 9.91 -2.49 -17.72
N SER A 216 11.18 -2.75 -17.44
CA SER A 216 12.27 -1.80 -17.65
C SER A 216 13.31 -2.37 -18.59
N GLN A 217 13.99 -1.52 -19.36
CA GLN A 217 15.16 -1.94 -20.13
C GLN A 217 16.42 -1.59 -19.34
N ASP A 218 17.36 -2.53 -19.21
CA ASP A 218 18.62 -2.24 -18.53
C ASP A 218 19.51 -1.29 -19.34
N THR A 219 20.30 -0.46 -18.66
CA THR A 219 21.12 0.58 -19.31
C THR A 219 22.37 0.04 -19.97
N LEU A 220 22.90 -1.06 -19.47
CA LEU A 220 24.17 -1.63 -19.94
C LEU A 220 23.93 -2.66 -21.04
N ASN A 221 23.02 -3.61 -20.80
CA ASN A 221 22.83 -4.76 -21.68
C ASN A 221 21.65 -4.61 -22.64
N HIS A 222 20.86 -3.53 -22.53
CA HIS A 222 19.61 -3.33 -23.27
C HIS A 222 18.56 -4.46 -23.12
N GLU A 223 18.71 -5.33 -22.13
CA GLU A 223 17.78 -6.42 -21.85
C GLU A 223 16.54 -5.94 -21.09
N TRP A 224 15.40 -6.55 -21.40
CA TRP A 224 14.16 -6.31 -20.67
C TRP A 224 14.18 -7.03 -19.33
N ARG A 225 14.03 -6.28 -18.24
CA ARG A 225 13.95 -6.79 -16.88
C ARG A 225 12.68 -6.32 -16.22
N LEU A 226 12.17 -7.16 -15.33
CA LEU A 226 11.01 -6.83 -14.51
C LEU A 226 11.40 -5.83 -13.42
N ASP A 227 10.72 -4.70 -13.37
CA ASP A 227 11.00 -3.58 -12.45
C ASP A 227 9.72 -3.20 -11.67
N GLY A 228 9.87 -2.29 -10.72
CA GLY A 228 8.86 -1.95 -9.72
C GLY A 228 9.07 -2.69 -8.40
N ALA A 229 8.40 -2.27 -7.34
CA ALA A 229 8.63 -2.79 -5.99
C ALA A 229 8.45 -4.32 -5.89
N GLY A 230 7.38 -4.87 -6.47
CA GLY A 230 7.14 -6.32 -6.53
C GLY A 230 7.99 -7.00 -7.61
N GLY A 231 8.19 -6.32 -8.75
CA GLY A 231 8.98 -6.82 -9.87
C GLY A 231 10.45 -7.07 -9.53
N VAL A 232 11.11 -6.08 -8.93
CA VAL A 232 12.50 -6.19 -8.47
C VAL A 232 12.63 -7.27 -7.42
N MET A 233 11.73 -7.30 -6.43
CA MET A 233 11.75 -8.29 -5.37
C MET A 233 11.68 -9.72 -5.92
N LEU A 234 10.77 -9.98 -6.87
CA LEU A 234 10.66 -11.30 -7.48
C LEU A 234 11.85 -11.63 -8.37
N ASN A 235 12.38 -10.66 -9.13
CA ASN A 235 13.56 -10.87 -9.96
C ASN A 235 14.79 -11.25 -9.11
N GLN A 236 14.99 -10.60 -7.97
CA GLN A 236 16.05 -10.96 -7.02
C GLN A 236 15.83 -12.32 -6.36
N LEU A 237 14.57 -12.68 -6.04
CA LEU A 237 14.26 -14.02 -5.55
C LEU A 237 14.56 -15.10 -6.59
N MET A 238 14.19 -14.87 -7.85
CA MET A 238 14.46 -15.81 -8.95
C MET A 238 15.96 -15.99 -9.16
N ALA A 239 16.75 -14.92 -9.07
CA ALA A 239 18.20 -15.01 -9.11
C ALA A 239 18.77 -15.80 -7.92
N HIS A 240 18.22 -15.61 -6.71
CA HIS A 240 18.65 -16.35 -5.51
C HIS A 240 18.35 -17.84 -5.58
N LEU A 241 17.22 -18.23 -6.19
CA LEU A 241 16.77 -19.61 -6.31
C LEU A 241 17.17 -20.27 -7.64
N ASN A 242 17.85 -19.55 -8.54
CA ASN A 242 18.18 -20.01 -9.89
C ASN A 242 16.94 -20.50 -10.68
N VAL A 243 15.98 -19.59 -10.84
CA VAL A 243 14.71 -19.78 -11.55
C VAL A 243 14.72 -18.96 -12.82
N SER A 244 14.19 -19.52 -13.91
CA SER A 244 14.03 -18.82 -15.19
C SER A 244 12.62 -18.24 -15.31
N LEU A 245 12.50 -16.99 -15.79
CA LEU A 245 11.22 -16.32 -16.00
C LEU A 245 10.66 -16.65 -17.38
N LYS A 246 9.40 -17.12 -17.41
CA LYS A 246 8.61 -17.24 -18.64
C LYS A 246 7.36 -16.39 -18.55
N VAL A 247 7.28 -15.39 -19.43
CA VAL A 247 6.17 -14.44 -19.43
C VAL A 247 4.92 -15.13 -19.97
N TYR A 248 3.87 -15.14 -19.16
CA TYR A 248 2.54 -15.57 -19.57
C TYR A 248 1.78 -14.37 -20.16
N PRO A 249 1.43 -14.38 -21.45
CA PRO A 249 0.71 -13.26 -22.05
C PRO A 249 -0.71 -13.19 -21.50
N LEU A 250 -1.04 -12.08 -20.84
CA LEU A 250 -2.37 -11.82 -20.31
C LEU A 250 -2.84 -10.42 -20.74
N SER A 251 -3.83 -10.39 -21.63
CA SER A 251 -4.58 -9.18 -21.98
C SER A 251 -6.04 -9.38 -21.63
N VAL A 252 -6.63 -8.44 -20.90
CA VAL A 252 -8.05 -8.45 -20.56
C VAL A 252 -8.69 -7.26 -21.25
N ASN A 253 -9.67 -7.52 -22.12
CA ASN A 253 -10.34 -6.49 -22.93
C ASN A 253 -9.36 -5.63 -23.77
N GLY A 254 -8.32 -6.26 -24.32
CA GLY A 254 -7.26 -5.58 -25.08
C GLY A 254 -6.31 -4.73 -24.23
N SER A 255 -6.45 -4.74 -22.91
CA SER A 255 -5.66 -3.96 -21.97
C SER A 255 -4.62 -4.82 -21.25
N GLN A 256 -3.43 -4.26 -21.03
CA GLN A 256 -2.34 -4.84 -20.23
C GLN A 256 -2.32 -4.30 -18.79
N TRP A 257 -3.29 -3.47 -18.41
CA TRP A 257 -3.40 -2.96 -17.04
C TRP A 257 -3.77 -4.08 -16.07
N LEU A 258 -3.38 -3.90 -14.81
CA LEU A 258 -3.63 -4.86 -13.75
C LEU A 258 -5.11 -5.23 -13.62
N ASN A 259 -5.40 -6.52 -13.74
CA ASN A 259 -6.68 -7.14 -13.48
C ASN A 259 -6.48 -8.35 -12.56
N MET A 260 -6.56 -8.09 -11.26
CA MET A 260 -6.35 -9.12 -10.24
C MET A 260 -7.37 -10.27 -10.25
N PRO A 261 -8.68 -10.04 -10.46
CA PRO A 261 -9.63 -11.14 -10.61
C PRO A 261 -9.23 -12.16 -11.68
N ALA A 262 -8.79 -11.70 -12.85
CA ALA A 262 -8.32 -12.58 -13.93
C ALA A 262 -7.06 -13.37 -13.52
N ILE A 263 -6.11 -12.72 -12.84
CA ILE A 263 -4.90 -13.39 -12.34
C ILE A 263 -5.24 -14.45 -11.29
N ILE A 264 -6.13 -14.13 -10.34
CA ILE A 264 -6.59 -15.08 -9.31
C ILE A 264 -7.25 -16.30 -9.95
N GLU A 265 -8.01 -16.12 -11.03
CA GLU A 265 -8.61 -17.23 -11.78
C GLU A 265 -7.55 -18.09 -12.48
N LEU A 266 -6.51 -17.48 -13.04
CA LEU A 266 -5.38 -18.23 -13.63
C LEU A 266 -4.60 -19.05 -12.59
N ILE A 267 -4.39 -18.49 -11.38
CA ILE A 267 -3.76 -19.22 -10.27
C ILE A 267 -4.67 -20.37 -9.83
N ALA A 268 -5.97 -20.10 -9.66
CA ALA A 268 -6.94 -21.10 -9.22
C ALA A 268 -7.14 -22.24 -10.24
N SER A 269 -7.01 -21.94 -11.54
CA SER A 269 -7.05 -22.91 -12.64
C SER A 269 -5.70 -23.58 -12.92
N ASN A 270 -4.67 -23.33 -12.09
CA ASN A 270 -3.34 -23.93 -12.18
C ASN A 270 -2.59 -23.65 -13.49
N ARG A 271 -2.90 -22.54 -14.18
CA ARG A 271 -2.18 -22.11 -15.38
C ARG A 271 -0.91 -21.32 -15.05
N ILE A 272 -0.90 -20.69 -13.88
CA ILE A 272 0.22 -19.93 -13.32
C ILE A 272 0.34 -20.27 -11.84
N GLU A 273 1.52 -20.08 -11.27
CA GLU A 273 1.81 -20.53 -9.90
C GLU A 273 1.82 -19.40 -8.88
N LEU A 274 2.18 -18.19 -9.33
CA LEU A 274 2.18 -16.99 -8.52
C LEU A 274 1.95 -15.72 -9.36
N SER A 275 1.54 -14.67 -8.67
CA SER A 275 1.44 -13.31 -9.18
C SER A 275 2.68 -12.51 -8.77
N VAL A 276 3.18 -11.66 -9.66
CA VAL A 276 4.26 -10.69 -9.33
C VAL A 276 3.72 -9.38 -8.75
N HIS A 277 2.40 -9.20 -8.74
CA HIS A 277 1.77 -7.97 -8.29
C HIS A 277 1.64 -7.94 -6.77
N LEU A 278 2.23 -6.92 -6.15
CA LEU A 278 1.94 -6.58 -4.75
C LEU A 278 0.55 -5.94 -4.69
N TYR A 279 -0.44 -6.73 -4.33
CA TYR A 279 -1.83 -6.31 -4.27
C TYR A 279 -2.39 -6.45 -2.87
N ASP A 280 -3.34 -5.58 -2.52
CA ASP A 280 -3.98 -5.62 -1.21
C ASP A 280 -4.98 -6.76 -1.07
N THR A 281 -5.14 -7.24 0.17
CA THR A 281 -6.04 -8.35 0.51
C THR A 281 -7.42 -7.89 1.00
N MET A 282 -7.92 -6.76 0.49
CA MET A 282 -9.28 -6.27 0.79
C MET A 282 -10.36 -7.33 0.53
N GLN A 283 -10.19 -8.08 -0.56
CA GLN A 283 -11.01 -9.26 -0.89
C GLN A 283 -10.13 -10.50 -0.98
N ALA A 284 -9.73 -11.03 0.17
CA ALA A 284 -9.00 -12.29 0.23
C ALA A 284 -9.86 -13.43 -0.37
N SER A 285 -9.40 -13.98 -1.49
CA SER A 285 -10.02 -15.11 -2.17
C SER A 285 -9.64 -16.41 -1.48
N LYS A 286 -10.64 -17.20 -1.09
CA LYS A 286 -10.46 -18.55 -0.58
C LYS A 286 -10.03 -19.55 -1.67
N ARG A 287 -9.64 -19.13 -2.88
CA ARG A 287 -9.17 -20.02 -3.96
C ARG A 287 -7.66 -19.99 -4.15
N VAL A 288 -6.99 -19.00 -3.56
CA VAL A 288 -5.54 -18.81 -3.62
C VAL A 288 -4.99 -18.69 -2.20
N ASP A 289 -3.67 -18.74 -2.09
CA ASP A 289 -2.94 -18.47 -0.86
C ASP A 289 -2.16 -17.17 -1.02
N TYR A 290 -1.64 -16.64 0.08
CA TYR A 290 -0.97 -15.35 0.11
C TYR A 290 0.42 -15.47 0.74
N SER A 291 1.38 -14.71 0.23
CA SER A 291 2.67 -14.54 0.89
C SER A 291 2.50 -13.82 2.22
N TYR A 292 3.54 -13.80 3.05
CA TYR A 292 3.58 -12.86 4.17
C TYR A 292 3.46 -11.40 3.68
N PRO A 293 2.79 -10.51 4.44
CA PRO A 293 2.65 -9.10 4.06
C PRO A 293 4.01 -8.44 3.86
N VAL A 294 4.24 -7.97 2.63
CA VAL A 294 5.46 -7.25 2.28
C VAL A 294 5.39 -5.82 2.80
N HIS A 295 4.20 -5.21 2.85
CA HIS A 295 3.98 -3.95 3.56
C HIS A 295 2.57 -3.92 4.15
N LEU A 296 2.42 -3.26 5.30
CA LEU A 296 1.14 -2.89 5.89
C LEU A 296 0.96 -1.39 5.70
N GLU A 297 -0.06 -0.99 4.94
CA GLU A 297 -0.21 0.39 4.50
C GLU A 297 -1.63 0.89 4.75
N THR A 298 -1.72 2.12 5.26
CA THR A 298 -2.98 2.86 5.36
C THR A 298 -3.27 3.57 4.04
N ARG A 299 -4.54 3.69 3.65
CA ARG A 299 -4.94 4.47 2.47
C ARG A 299 -5.43 5.84 2.88
N CYS A 300 -4.84 6.88 2.31
CA CYS A 300 -5.20 8.28 2.55
C CYS A 300 -5.71 8.92 1.25
N PHE A 301 -6.05 10.21 1.28
CA PHE A 301 -6.58 10.91 0.12
C PHE A 301 -5.52 11.82 -0.52
N MET A 302 -5.32 11.64 -1.82
CA MET A 302 -4.55 12.54 -2.68
C MET A 302 -5.49 13.63 -3.18
N ILE A 303 -5.32 14.84 -2.69
CA ILE A 303 -6.23 15.98 -2.93
C ILE A 303 -5.55 17.00 -3.85
N PRO A 304 -6.24 17.52 -4.88
CA PRO A 304 -5.71 18.58 -5.73
C PRO A 304 -5.54 19.87 -4.92
N LYS A 305 -4.43 20.57 -5.15
CA LYS A 305 -4.12 21.86 -4.54
C LYS A 305 -4.61 22.98 -5.46
N ASP A 306 -5.83 23.44 -5.24
CA ASP A 306 -6.42 24.56 -6.00
C ASP A 306 -6.76 25.78 -5.11
N ASN A 307 -6.29 25.75 -3.87
CA ASN A 307 -6.66 26.74 -2.86
C ASN A 307 -5.67 27.92 -2.81
N GLU A 308 -5.30 28.48 -3.97
CA GLU A 308 -4.54 29.73 -3.99
C GLU A 308 -5.46 30.91 -3.68
N ILE A 309 -5.07 31.73 -2.70
CA ILE A 309 -5.82 32.95 -2.39
C ILE A 309 -5.59 33.93 -3.53
N SER A 310 -6.67 34.50 -4.08
CA SER A 310 -6.58 35.54 -5.10
C SER A 310 -5.64 36.65 -4.64
N ARG A 311 -4.64 36.99 -5.46
CA ARG A 311 -3.66 38.02 -5.16
C ARG A 311 -4.27 39.41 -4.96
N THR A 312 -5.47 39.65 -5.49
CA THR A 312 -6.20 40.91 -5.26
C THR A 312 -6.56 41.10 -3.78
N LEU A 313 -6.76 40.00 -3.04
CA LEU A 313 -7.09 40.05 -1.62
C LEU A 313 -5.85 40.30 -0.72
N TYR A 314 -4.63 40.24 -1.27
CA TYR A 314 -3.40 40.37 -0.47
C TYR A 314 -3.25 41.76 0.17
N VAL A 315 -3.92 42.78 -0.36
CA VAL A 315 -3.95 44.13 0.21
C VAL A 315 -4.76 44.18 1.52
N LEU A 316 -5.77 43.32 1.67
CA LEU A 316 -6.68 43.32 2.82
C LEU A 316 -6.26 42.33 3.91
N LEU A 317 -5.54 41.27 3.54
CA LEU A 317 -5.04 40.21 4.43
C LEU A 317 -3.96 40.60 5.48
N PRO A 318 -3.13 41.66 5.36
CA PRO A 318 -2.01 41.90 6.29
C PRO A 318 -2.44 42.08 7.74
N PHE A 319 -3.64 42.62 7.95
CA PHE A 319 -4.24 42.82 9.26
C PHE A 319 -5.55 42.04 9.39
N GLN A 320 -5.77 41.47 10.57
CA GLN A 320 -7.06 40.86 10.92
C GLN A 320 -8.15 41.94 11.03
N TRP A 321 -9.41 41.54 10.85
CA TRP A 321 -10.54 42.47 10.92
C TRP A 321 -10.58 43.25 12.24
N SER A 322 -10.24 42.61 13.37
CA SER A 322 -10.13 43.25 14.67
C SER A 322 -9.11 44.39 14.71
N VAL A 323 -7.98 44.24 14.00
CA VAL A 323 -6.94 45.27 13.91
C VAL A 323 -7.40 46.41 13.02
N TRP A 324 -8.03 46.12 11.88
CA TRP A 324 -8.65 47.15 11.03
C TRP A 324 -9.69 47.98 11.79
N LEU A 325 -10.56 47.33 12.57
CA LEU A 325 -11.54 47.99 13.43
C LEU A 325 -10.86 48.82 14.52
N SER A 326 -9.80 48.31 15.14
CA SER A 326 -9.03 49.05 16.15
C SER A 326 -8.35 50.29 15.54
N VAL A 327 -7.79 50.19 14.33
CA VAL A 327 -7.19 51.33 13.62
C VAL A 327 -8.26 52.36 13.27
N LEU A 328 -9.41 51.93 12.73
CA LEU A 328 -10.54 52.81 12.45
C LEU A 328 -11.02 53.53 13.72
N LEU A 329 -11.20 52.80 14.82
CA LEU A 329 -11.61 53.36 16.10
C LEU A 329 -10.58 54.37 16.62
N THR A 330 -9.29 54.04 16.54
CA THR A 330 -8.20 54.94 16.96
C THR A 330 -8.18 56.21 16.11
N LEU A 331 -8.36 56.10 14.79
CA LEU A 331 -8.47 57.25 13.90
C LEU A 331 -9.69 58.12 14.23
N LEU A 332 -10.85 57.52 14.51
CA LEU A 332 -12.04 58.25 14.92
C LEU A 332 -11.84 58.93 16.28
N VAL A 333 -11.23 58.25 17.25
CA VAL A 333 -10.88 58.81 18.57
C VAL A 333 -9.94 60.00 18.41
N VAL A 334 -8.87 59.87 17.62
CA VAL A 334 -7.94 60.97 17.34
C VAL A 334 -8.64 62.12 16.61
N HIS A 335 -9.55 61.84 15.68
CA HIS A 335 -10.30 62.87 14.98
C HIS A 335 -11.29 63.60 15.90
N PHE A 336 -12.15 62.87 16.62
CA PHE A 336 -13.18 63.46 17.48
C PHE A 336 -12.66 64.06 18.78
N LEU A 337 -11.66 63.45 19.44
CA LEU A 337 -11.08 63.94 20.69
C LEU A 337 -9.85 64.83 20.48
N GLY A 338 -9.04 64.57 19.45
CA GLY A 338 -7.81 65.32 19.17
C GLY A 338 -8.04 66.60 18.36
N VAL A 339 -8.76 66.53 17.23
CA VAL A 339 -9.01 67.70 16.37
C VAL A 339 -9.96 68.67 17.07
N ARG A 340 -11.07 68.18 17.63
CA ARG A 340 -12.10 69.04 18.24
C ARG A 340 -11.69 69.70 19.57
N ARG A 341 -10.65 69.17 20.25
CA ARG A 341 -10.26 69.62 21.61
C ARG A 341 -8.87 70.24 21.70
N PHE A 342 -7.95 69.95 20.77
CA PHE A 342 -6.53 70.36 20.91
C PHE A 342 -5.95 71.12 19.71
N VAL A 343 -6.61 71.20 18.55
CA VAL A 343 -6.08 71.83 17.32
C VAL A 343 -7.15 72.65 16.59
N PRO A 344 -7.00 73.98 16.38
CA PRO A 344 -7.87 74.70 15.46
C PRO A 344 -7.65 74.19 14.02
N ASP A 345 -8.75 74.05 13.27
CA ASP A 345 -8.95 73.35 11.98
C ASP A 345 -7.93 73.55 10.83
N SER A 346 -6.83 74.28 11.00
CA SER A 346 -5.87 74.56 9.91
C SER A 346 -4.59 73.71 9.94
N GLN A 347 -4.09 73.32 11.11
CA GLN A 347 -2.73 72.76 11.21
C GLN A 347 -2.63 71.27 10.86
N LEU A 348 -3.60 70.44 11.27
CA LEU A 348 -3.62 69.01 10.93
C LEU A 348 -3.93 68.76 9.45
N TRP A 349 -4.85 69.56 8.88
CA TRP A 349 -5.19 69.49 7.46
C TRP A 349 -4.08 70.03 6.55
N ALA A 350 -3.30 71.03 7.02
CA ALA A 350 -2.07 71.47 6.36
C ALA A 350 -0.97 70.38 6.37
N LEU A 351 -0.80 69.67 7.50
CA LEU A 351 0.14 68.56 7.62
C LEU A 351 -0.27 67.32 6.80
N MET A 352 -1.58 67.10 6.61
CA MET A 352 -2.14 66.05 5.76
C MET A 352 -2.16 66.43 4.26
N GLY A 353 -1.67 67.62 3.89
CA GLY A 353 -1.47 68.02 2.50
C GLY A 353 -2.72 68.49 1.75
N VAL A 354 -3.77 68.95 2.44
CA VAL A 354 -4.94 69.54 1.77
C VAL A 354 -4.56 70.91 1.17
N PRO A 355 -4.68 71.13 -0.15
CA PRO A 355 -4.35 72.42 -0.76
C PRO A 355 -5.28 73.53 -0.23
N GLY A 356 -4.71 74.57 0.39
CA GLY A 356 -5.46 75.74 0.88
C GLY A 356 -5.32 76.02 2.39
N CYS A 357 -4.79 75.10 3.19
CA CYS A 357 -4.54 75.33 4.62
C CYS A 357 -3.15 75.95 4.85
N ARG A 358 -3.07 77.21 5.29
CA ARG A 358 -1.81 77.85 5.68
C ARG A 358 -1.40 77.36 7.08
N LEU A 359 -0.11 77.07 7.30
CA LEU A 359 0.44 77.02 8.65
C LEU A 359 0.28 78.43 9.24
N SER A 360 -0.76 78.64 10.03
CA SER A 360 -0.91 79.87 10.79
C SER A 360 0.16 79.86 11.88
N GLY A 361 1.15 80.74 11.74
CA GLY A 361 2.18 80.96 12.74
C GLY A 361 1.54 81.53 13.99
N CYS A 362 1.57 80.80 15.09
CA CYS A 362 1.29 81.35 16.41
C CYS A 362 2.24 80.73 17.43
N TYR A 363 3.19 81.55 17.86
CA TYR A 363 4.13 81.34 18.95
C TYR A 363 3.36 81.32 20.27
N GLN A 364 3.16 80.13 20.84
CA GLN A 364 3.20 79.73 22.27
C GLN A 364 2.48 78.36 22.35
N HIS A 365 3.23 77.25 22.22
CA HIS A 365 2.67 75.89 22.29
C HIS A 365 3.18 75.17 23.56
N HIS A 366 2.26 74.73 24.43
CA HIS A 366 2.58 73.88 25.59
C HIS A 366 3.25 72.57 25.14
N VAL A 367 4.38 72.21 25.77
CA VAL A 367 5.20 71.01 25.49
C VAL A 367 4.37 69.72 25.34
N HIS A 368 3.34 69.56 26.16
CA HIS A 368 2.40 68.43 26.11
C HIS A 368 1.71 68.25 24.73
N ARG A 369 1.35 69.36 24.06
CA ARG A 369 0.68 69.34 22.75
C ARG A 369 1.63 68.91 21.63
N THR A 370 2.88 69.36 21.69
CA THR A 370 3.93 68.98 20.74
C THR A 370 4.31 67.51 20.90
N VAL A 371 4.47 67.03 22.13
CA VAL A 371 4.75 65.61 22.44
C VAL A 371 3.60 64.71 21.97
N SER A 372 2.35 65.09 22.24
CA SER A 372 1.18 64.34 21.78
C SER A 372 1.10 64.24 20.25
N CYS A 373 1.48 65.30 19.52
CA CYS A 373 1.52 65.29 18.06
C CYS A 373 2.58 64.31 17.54
N TYR A 374 3.80 64.35 18.11
CA TYR A 374 4.87 63.42 17.74
C TYR A 374 4.53 61.96 18.06
N LEU A 375 3.85 61.68 19.17
CA LEU A 375 3.40 60.33 19.53
C LEU A 375 2.36 59.79 18.54
N VAL A 376 1.40 60.61 18.10
CA VAL A 376 0.41 60.23 17.10
C VAL A 376 1.08 59.95 15.75
N LEU A 377 1.99 60.83 15.31
CA LEU A 377 2.75 60.63 14.07
C LEU A 377 3.61 59.36 14.14
N PHE A 378 4.28 59.11 15.27
CA PHE A 378 5.05 57.90 15.49
C PHE A 378 4.17 56.64 15.42
N GLY A 379 2.98 56.66 16.04
CA GLY A 379 2.01 55.56 15.94
C GLY A 379 1.54 55.27 14.51
N ILE A 380 1.26 56.31 13.72
CA ILE A 380 0.89 56.17 12.30
C ILE A 380 2.04 55.56 11.50
N CYS A 381 3.27 56.06 11.69
CA CYS A 381 4.46 55.53 11.04
C CYS A 381 4.69 54.05 11.38
N LEU A 382 4.51 53.64 12.65
CA LEU A 382 4.64 52.25 13.05
C LEU A 382 3.61 51.34 12.37
N ILE A 383 2.34 51.75 12.35
CA ILE A 383 1.27 50.98 11.69
C ILE A 383 1.56 50.84 10.18
N TYR A 384 1.99 51.92 9.53
CA TYR A 384 2.39 51.91 8.13
C TYR A 384 3.56 50.95 7.87
N GLN A 385 4.61 50.99 8.70
CA GLN A 385 5.76 50.10 8.55
C GLN A 385 5.39 48.63 8.76
N LEU A 386 4.55 48.33 9.76
CA LEU A 386 4.04 46.97 10.00
C LEU A 386 3.22 46.45 8.81
N TYR A 387 2.33 47.28 8.28
CA TYR A 387 1.53 46.96 7.11
C TYR A 387 2.41 46.72 5.88
N SER A 388 3.33 47.65 5.58
CA SER A 388 4.23 47.56 4.44
C SER A 388 5.13 46.33 4.49
N THR A 389 5.67 45.99 5.68
CA THR A 389 6.51 44.80 5.88
C THR A 389 5.70 43.51 5.68
N LYS A 390 4.47 43.45 6.18
CA LYS A 390 3.59 42.29 6.00
C LYS A 390 3.14 42.13 4.54
N LEU A 391 2.78 43.23 3.89
CA LEU A 391 2.37 43.23 2.48
C LEU A 391 3.53 42.82 1.57
N THR A 392 4.73 43.37 1.78
CA THR A 392 5.92 42.97 1.01
C THR A 392 6.22 41.48 1.21
N SER A 393 6.16 40.97 2.44
CA SER A 393 6.26 39.52 2.71
C SER A 393 5.20 38.72 1.95
N PHE A 394 3.93 39.13 1.96
CA PHE A 394 2.85 38.44 1.22
C PHE A 394 3.00 38.52 -0.30
N LEU A 395 3.65 39.54 -0.84
CA LEU A 395 3.94 39.64 -2.27
C LEU A 395 5.14 38.78 -2.69
N THR A 396 6.04 38.43 -1.76
CA THR A 396 7.17 37.54 -2.05
C THR A 396 6.79 36.06 -2.18
N VAL A 397 5.69 35.63 -1.57
CA VAL A 397 5.25 34.23 -1.55
C VAL A 397 3.81 34.07 -2.01
N THR A 398 3.46 32.93 -2.59
CA THR A 398 2.06 32.60 -2.87
C THR A 398 1.36 32.10 -1.61
N LEU A 399 0.35 32.84 -1.17
CA LEU A 399 -0.52 32.43 -0.06
C LEU A 399 -1.49 31.35 -0.53
N SER A 400 -1.54 30.24 0.19
CA SER A 400 -2.53 29.17 0.01
C SER A 400 -3.36 29.00 1.28
N HIS A 401 -4.60 28.55 1.16
CA HIS A 401 -5.38 28.15 2.34
C HIS A 401 -4.75 26.95 3.06
N LYS A 402 -5.10 26.79 4.34
CA LYS A 402 -4.80 25.58 5.12
C LYS A 402 -5.30 24.35 4.36
N LEU A 403 -4.46 23.32 4.31
CA LEU A 403 -4.78 22.06 3.65
C LEU A 403 -5.85 21.31 4.46
N ALA A 404 -6.78 20.65 3.76
CA ALA A 404 -7.84 19.87 4.39
C ALA A 404 -7.21 18.67 5.14
N SER A 405 -7.50 18.60 6.42
CA SER A 405 -6.92 17.65 7.37
C SER A 405 -7.97 16.79 8.07
N SER A 406 -9.18 17.34 8.23
CA SER A 406 -10.33 16.65 8.82
C SER A 406 -11.29 16.12 7.76
N LEU A 407 -12.13 15.16 8.16
CA LEU A 407 -13.17 14.60 7.30
C LEU A 407 -14.17 15.67 6.82
N GLU A 408 -14.62 16.53 7.73
CA GLU A 408 -15.54 17.64 7.43
C GLU A 408 -14.94 18.63 6.41
N GLU A 409 -13.65 18.95 6.53
CA GLU A 409 -12.97 19.81 5.56
C GLU A 409 -12.91 19.16 4.17
N ILE A 410 -12.76 17.83 4.08
CA ILE A 410 -12.76 17.10 2.81
C ILE A 410 -14.15 17.05 2.20
N LEU A 411 -15.19 16.84 3.02
CA LEU A 411 -16.59 16.83 2.58
C LEU A 411 -17.05 18.18 1.97
N ARG A 412 -16.43 19.28 2.40
CA ARG A 412 -16.70 20.63 1.87
C ARG A 412 -15.96 20.95 0.58
N LEU A 413 -15.01 20.11 0.15
CA LEU A 413 -14.29 20.36 -1.09
C LEU A 413 -15.21 20.14 -2.29
N PRO A 414 -15.08 20.95 -3.36
CA PRO A 414 -15.90 20.82 -4.56
C PRO A 414 -15.50 19.62 -5.44
N TYR A 415 -14.53 18.81 -5.01
CA TYR A 415 -13.95 17.73 -5.82
C TYR A 415 -14.55 16.38 -5.43
N PRO A 416 -15.15 15.63 -6.37
CA PRO A 416 -15.60 14.28 -6.10
C PRO A 416 -14.42 13.32 -5.86
N ILE A 417 -14.64 12.32 -5.02
CA ILE A 417 -13.67 11.25 -4.76
C ILE A 417 -13.82 10.20 -5.87
N LEU A 418 -12.81 10.05 -6.72
CA LEU A 418 -12.78 8.99 -7.71
C LEU A 418 -12.40 7.68 -7.02
N ALA A 419 -13.27 6.67 -7.05
CA ALA A 419 -13.05 5.42 -6.33
C ALA A 419 -13.60 4.22 -7.10
N GLN A 420 -13.07 3.03 -6.79
CA GLN A 420 -13.65 1.78 -7.25
C GLN A 420 -14.82 1.38 -6.33
N PRO A 421 -15.79 0.57 -6.80
CA PRO A 421 -16.92 0.14 -5.96
C PRO A 421 -16.49 -0.53 -4.64
N LEU A 422 -15.40 -1.29 -4.67
CA LEU A 422 -14.84 -1.93 -3.47
C LEU A 422 -14.25 -0.91 -2.50
N ASP A 423 -13.51 0.07 -3.02
CA ASP A 423 -12.92 1.12 -2.20
C ASP A 423 -14.00 1.91 -1.46
N VAL A 424 -15.13 2.20 -2.12
CA VAL A 424 -16.27 2.91 -1.50
C VAL A 424 -16.81 2.16 -0.29
N GLN A 425 -17.03 0.83 -0.39
CA GLN A 425 -17.53 0.02 0.72
C GLN A 425 -16.60 0.10 1.94
N HIS A 426 -15.29 0.06 1.72
CA HIS A 426 -14.30 0.12 2.80
C HIS A 426 -14.11 1.53 3.38
N ILE A 427 -14.18 2.58 2.55
CA ILE A 427 -14.10 3.97 3.00
C ILE A 427 -15.32 4.30 3.87
N VAL A 428 -16.52 4.00 3.37
CA VAL A 428 -17.78 4.22 4.09
C VAL A 428 -17.82 3.37 5.37
N GLY A 429 -17.38 2.11 5.30
CA GLY A 429 -17.29 1.25 6.48
C GLY A 429 -16.29 1.74 7.55
N SER A 430 -15.26 2.51 7.16
CA SER A 430 -14.25 3.02 8.10
C SER A 430 -14.64 4.35 8.74
N PHE A 431 -15.26 5.26 7.98
CA PHE A 431 -15.59 6.61 8.47
C PHE A 431 -17.04 6.77 8.90
N GLY A 432 -17.95 5.90 8.49
CA GLY A 432 -19.40 6.17 8.58
C GLY A 432 -19.85 7.15 7.49
N HIS A 433 -21.04 7.74 7.64
CA HIS A 433 -21.58 8.80 6.75
C HIS A 433 -21.89 8.37 5.31
N ALA A 434 -22.52 7.20 5.12
CA ALA A 434 -22.85 6.65 3.80
C ALA A 434 -23.62 7.62 2.89
N GLU A 435 -24.55 8.41 3.43
CA GLU A 435 -25.37 9.35 2.65
C GLU A 435 -24.57 10.55 2.12
N GLU A 436 -23.72 11.15 2.97
CA GLU A 436 -22.88 12.30 2.62
C GLU A 436 -21.78 11.88 1.64
N PHE A 437 -21.15 10.74 1.89
CA PHE A 437 -20.15 10.17 1.00
C PHE A 437 -20.74 9.68 -0.32
N GLY A 438 -21.96 9.14 -0.31
CA GLY A 438 -22.63 8.63 -1.50
C GLY A 438 -22.79 9.68 -2.60
N ARG A 439 -22.91 10.97 -2.22
CA ARG A 439 -23.00 12.10 -3.16
C ARG A 439 -21.65 12.56 -3.71
N MET A 440 -20.54 12.23 -3.03
CA MET A 440 -19.20 12.66 -3.43
C MET A 440 -18.45 11.64 -4.28
N PHE A 441 -18.84 10.36 -4.27
CA PHE A 441 -18.11 9.34 -5.02
C PHE A 441 -18.41 9.36 -6.51
N SER A 442 -17.35 9.38 -7.31
CA SER A 442 -17.40 9.09 -8.74
C SER A 442 -16.84 7.67 -8.96
N LEU A 443 -17.71 6.74 -9.34
CA LEU A 443 -17.35 5.35 -9.57
C LEU A 443 -16.71 5.18 -10.95
N THR A 444 -15.65 4.39 -11.03
CA THR A 444 -14.95 4.11 -12.29
C THR A 444 -14.36 2.70 -12.31
N ASP A 445 -13.96 2.24 -13.50
CA ASP A 445 -13.27 0.97 -13.69
C ASP A 445 -11.80 1.03 -13.20
N ALA A 446 -11.22 -0.15 -12.95
CA ALA A 446 -9.88 -0.24 -12.37
C ALA A 446 -8.78 0.38 -13.25
N GLN A 447 -8.91 0.26 -14.57
CA GLN A 447 -7.94 0.78 -15.53
C GLN A 447 -8.01 2.31 -15.62
N THR A 448 -9.22 2.87 -15.77
CA THR A 448 -9.42 4.33 -15.80
C THR A 448 -8.99 4.96 -14.48
N PHE A 449 -9.30 4.33 -13.34
CA PHE A 449 -8.82 4.75 -12.04
C PHE A 449 -7.29 4.81 -11.98
N ALA A 450 -6.61 3.72 -12.32
CA ALA A 450 -5.16 3.64 -12.27
C ALA A 450 -4.50 4.67 -13.19
N ARG A 451 -5.01 4.83 -14.41
CA ARG A 451 -4.52 5.81 -15.39
C ARG A 451 -4.70 7.26 -14.94
N ARG A 452 -5.90 7.64 -14.48
CA ARG A 452 -6.18 9.02 -14.02
C ARG A 452 -5.36 9.37 -12.78
N ARG A 453 -5.21 8.41 -11.84
CA ARG A 453 -4.40 8.59 -10.64
C ARG A 453 -2.92 8.71 -10.96
N LEU A 454 -2.37 7.88 -11.86
CA LEU A 454 -0.97 7.92 -12.29
C LEU A 454 -0.62 9.26 -12.94
N ASN A 455 -1.50 9.74 -13.82
CA ASN A 455 -1.35 11.02 -14.52
C ASN A 455 -1.69 12.24 -13.65
N MET A 456 -2.10 12.05 -12.39
CA MET A 456 -2.55 13.12 -11.49
C MET A 456 -3.58 14.05 -12.16
N ALA A 457 -4.62 13.49 -12.79
CA ALA A 457 -5.61 14.29 -13.49
C ALA A 457 -6.37 15.20 -12.50
N PRO A 458 -6.47 16.53 -12.77
CA PRO A 458 -7.14 17.47 -11.87
C PRO A 458 -8.65 17.22 -11.80
N GLY A 459 -9.29 17.80 -10.77
CA GLY A 459 -10.75 17.75 -10.59
C GLY A 459 -11.28 16.57 -9.76
N TYR A 460 -10.41 15.68 -9.27
CA TYR A 460 -10.81 14.54 -8.44
C TYR A 460 -9.89 14.35 -7.24
N ILE A 461 -10.44 13.81 -6.17
CA ILE A 461 -9.70 13.28 -5.02
C ILE A 461 -9.47 11.79 -5.24
N TYR A 462 -8.26 11.29 -4.99
CA TYR A 462 -7.94 9.87 -5.21
C TYR A 462 -7.54 9.17 -3.91
N PRO A 463 -8.12 8.01 -3.58
CA PRO A 463 -7.58 7.15 -2.53
C PRO A 463 -6.24 6.53 -2.98
N ILE A 464 -5.24 6.62 -2.11
CA ILE A 464 -3.87 6.18 -2.39
C ILE A 464 -3.18 5.66 -1.10
N SER A 465 -2.33 4.66 -1.22
CA SER A 465 -1.45 4.23 -0.11
C SER A 465 -0.27 5.20 0.06
N ARG A 466 0.31 5.26 1.27
CA ARG A 466 1.46 6.13 1.55
C ARG A 466 2.67 5.76 0.69
N LEU A 467 2.94 4.47 0.51
CA LEU A 467 4.01 3.98 -0.36
C LEU A 467 3.85 4.48 -1.81
N ARG A 468 2.65 4.36 -2.38
CA ARG A 468 2.38 4.80 -3.75
C ARG A 468 2.42 6.33 -3.85
N TRP A 469 1.95 7.05 -2.82
CA TRP A 469 2.11 8.50 -2.74
C TRP A 469 3.58 8.93 -2.71
N LYS A 470 4.46 8.24 -1.98
CA LYS A 470 5.90 8.54 -1.95
C LYS A 470 6.51 8.53 -3.35
N PHE A 471 6.10 7.58 -4.18
CA PHE A 471 6.50 7.51 -5.59
C PHE A 471 5.88 8.65 -6.42
N TYR A 472 4.58 8.91 -6.24
CA TYR A 472 3.83 9.87 -7.05
C TYR A 472 4.25 11.31 -6.74
N ASN A 473 4.51 11.63 -5.48
CA ASN A 473 5.00 12.93 -5.03
C ASN A 473 6.37 13.31 -5.64
N ARG A 474 7.14 12.35 -6.17
CA ARG A 474 8.36 12.65 -6.93
C ARG A 474 8.08 13.28 -8.29
N GLN A 475 6.94 12.97 -8.92
CA GLN A 475 6.53 13.57 -10.21
C GLN A 475 6.46 15.09 -10.13
N GLN A 476 6.06 15.61 -8.97
CA GLN A 476 5.91 17.03 -8.69
C GLN A 476 7.08 17.62 -7.88
N ARG A 477 8.24 16.95 -7.83
CA ARG A 477 9.40 17.42 -7.04
C ARG A 477 9.95 18.76 -7.55
N SER A 478 9.94 18.93 -8.88
CA SER A 478 10.47 20.12 -9.54
C SER A 478 9.47 21.29 -9.57
N LEU A 479 8.23 21.09 -9.09
CA LEU A 479 7.24 22.15 -8.99
C LEU A 479 7.42 22.95 -7.70
N LYS A 480 7.43 24.28 -7.82
CA LYS A 480 7.42 25.20 -6.67
C LYS A 480 6.14 25.05 -5.84
N THR A 481 5.00 24.95 -6.53
CA THR A 481 3.70 24.63 -5.95
C THR A 481 3.31 23.22 -6.37
N LYS A 482 3.20 22.31 -5.41
CA LYS A 482 2.71 20.94 -5.66
C LYS A 482 1.26 20.95 -6.16
N LEU A 483 0.96 20.18 -7.20
CA LEU A 483 -0.38 20.02 -7.75
C LEU A 483 -1.30 19.23 -6.83
N PHE A 484 -0.74 18.25 -6.11
CA PHE A 484 -1.49 17.41 -5.19
C PHE A 484 -0.77 17.32 -3.85
N TYR A 485 -1.53 17.03 -2.80
CA TYR A 485 -1.00 16.71 -1.48
C TYR A 485 -1.68 15.48 -0.91
N LEU A 486 -1.03 14.86 0.07
CA LEU A 486 -1.61 13.77 0.83
C LEU A 486 -2.30 14.33 2.07
N SER A 487 -3.56 13.99 2.27
CA SER A 487 -4.28 14.30 3.49
C SER A 487 -3.73 13.52 4.69
N SER A 488 -3.87 14.08 5.88
CA SER A 488 -3.65 13.35 7.14
C SER A 488 -4.73 12.30 7.41
N LEU A 489 -5.90 12.45 6.79
CA LEU A 489 -7.02 11.53 6.93
C LEU A 489 -6.75 10.23 6.14
N CYS A 490 -6.57 9.14 6.87
CA CYS A 490 -6.34 7.81 6.32
C CYS A 490 -7.37 6.82 6.89
N HIS A 491 -7.69 5.78 6.13
CA HIS A 491 -8.57 4.69 6.55
C HIS A 491 -7.91 3.34 6.33
N GLY A 492 -8.31 2.40 7.19
CA GLY A 492 -7.91 1.00 7.13
C GLY A 492 -6.41 0.77 7.29
N THR A 493 -6.04 -0.51 7.39
CA THR A 493 -4.67 -0.97 7.25
C THR A 493 -4.72 -2.20 6.37
N PHE A 494 -4.05 -2.13 5.22
CA PHE A 494 -4.15 -3.14 4.17
C PHE A 494 -2.80 -3.84 3.99
N ALA A 495 -2.85 -5.16 3.95
CA ALA A 495 -1.69 -6.00 3.70
C ALA A 495 -1.46 -6.15 2.20
N TYR A 496 -0.30 -5.70 1.73
CA TYR A 496 0.15 -5.91 0.35
C TYR A 496 0.95 -7.21 0.27
N GLN A 497 0.42 -8.18 -0.46
CA GLN A 497 0.91 -9.57 -0.50
C GLN A 497 0.98 -10.05 -1.96
N PHE A 498 1.82 -11.06 -2.20
CA PHE A 498 1.80 -11.81 -3.45
C PHE A 498 0.74 -12.91 -3.38
N GLN A 499 0.04 -13.14 -4.48
CA GLN A 499 -0.94 -14.21 -4.60
C GLN A 499 -0.23 -15.46 -5.12
N LEU A 500 -0.44 -16.56 -4.41
CA LEU A 500 0.22 -17.83 -4.65
C LEU A 500 -0.83 -18.92 -4.88
N ARG A 501 -0.44 -19.95 -5.61
CA ARG A 501 -1.17 -21.20 -5.59
C ARG A 501 -1.23 -21.76 -4.17
N ILE A 502 -2.34 -22.42 -3.82
CA ILE A 502 -2.49 -23.05 -2.51
C ILE A 502 -1.36 -24.06 -2.31
N ASP A 503 -0.69 -23.96 -1.15
CA ASP A 503 0.45 -24.80 -0.81
C ASP A 503 1.65 -24.67 -1.78
N SER A 504 1.78 -23.53 -2.49
CA SER A 504 2.87 -23.26 -3.44
C SER A 504 4.27 -23.41 -2.83
N HIS A 505 5.13 -24.18 -3.49
CA HIS A 505 6.54 -24.35 -3.07
C HIS A 505 7.36 -23.05 -3.03
N PHE A 506 6.87 -21.95 -3.61
CA PHE A 506 7.51 -20.64 -3.49
C PHE A 506 7.17 -19.91 -2.19
N LYS A 507 6.16 -20.36 -1.42
CA LYS A 507 5.66 -19.65 -0.25
C LYS A 507 6.75 -19.41 0.80
N ASP A 508 7.48 -20.45 1.20
CA ASP A 508 8.47 -20.35 2.27
C ASP A 508 9.74 -19.59 1.83
N PRO A 509 10.31 -19.85 0.64
CA PRO A 509 11.40 -19.03 0.12
C PRO A 509 11.03 -17.56 -0.02
N LEU A 510 9.84 -17.26 -0.57
CA LEU A 510 9.35 -15.90 -0.73
C LEU A 510 9.13 -15.22 0.62
N HIS A 511 8.58 -15.93 1.60
CA HIS A 511 8.40 -15.41 2.95
C HIS A 511 9.73 -15.01 3.59
N ARG A 512 10.70 -15.93 3.66
CA ARG A 512 12.01 -15.62 4.27
C ARG A 512 12.75 -14.51 3.53
N PHE A 513 12.72 -14.55 2.20
CA PHE A 513 13.32 -13.51 1.38
C PHE A 513 12.67 -12.14 1.62
N SER A 514 11.33 -12.09 1.70
CA SER A 514 10.60 -10.86 1.99
C SER A 514 10.98 -10.23 3.32
N LEU A 515 11.15 -11.06 4.37
CA LEU A 515 11.59 -10.61 5.69
C LEU A 515 13.00 -10.02 5.62
N HIS A 516 13.95 -10.70 4.99
CA HIS A 516 15.32 -10.19 4.86
C HIS A 516 15.38 -8.89 4.05
N VAL A 517 14.57 -8.75 3.00
CA VAL A 517 14.47 -7.52 2.20
C VAL A 517 13.92 -6.36 3.05
N GLN A 518 12.92 -6.62 3.90
CA GLN A 518 12.36 -5.64 4.81
C GLN A 518 13.36 -5.23 5.90
N GLU A 519 14.00 -6.20 6.55
CA GLU A 519 15.01 -5.99 7.61
C GLU A 519 16.19 -5.16 7.11
N ALA A 520 16.63 -5.41 5.87
CA ALA A 520 17.71 -4.66 5.23
C ALA A 520 17.27 -3.28 4.70
N GLY A 521 15.97 -2.94 4.74
CA GLY A 521 15.43 -1.67 4.23
C GLY A 521 15.53 -1.51 2.71
N LEU A 522 15.76 -2.58 1.96
CA LEU A 522 16.03 -2.56 0.52
C LEU A 522 14.84 -2.05 -0.30
N THR A 523 13.60 -2.26 0.17
CA THR A 523 12.40 -1.83 -0.54
C THR A 523 12.39 -0.32 -0.82
N ASN A 524 12.87 0.51 0.10
CA ASN A 524 12.92 1.97 -0.09
C ASN A 524 13.90 2.35 -1.19
N VAL A 525 15.08 1.73 -1.18
CA VAL A 525 16.14 1.95 -2.18
C VAL A 525 15.67 1.49 -3.56
N TRP A 526 15.01 0.35 -3.63
CA TRP A 526 14.44 -0.17 -4.87
C TRP A 526 13.35 0.73 -5.41
N LEU A 527 12.38 1.16 -4.59
CA LEU A 527 11.31 2.07 -5.02
C LEU A 527 11.88 3.37 -5.60
N ASP A 528 12.94 3.90 -4.99
CA ASP A 528 13.61 5.11 -5.43
C ASP A 528 14.32 4.92 -6.78
N ARG A 529 14.96 3.76 -7.00
CA ARG A 529 15.57 3.39 -8.27
C ARG A 529 14.53 3.15 -9.36
N CYS A 530 13.43 2.46 -9.03
CA CYS A 530 12.31 2.18 -9.93
C CYS A 530 11.72 3.48 -10.52
N TYR A 531 11.71 4.57 -9.75
CA TYR A 531 11.23 5.87 -10.25
C TYR A 531 12.02 6.35 -11.48
N TYR A 532 13.35 6.24 -11.44
CA TYR A 532 14.19 6.64 -12.57
C TYR A 532 13.97 5.75 -13.79
N SER A 533 13.84 4.43 -13.59
CA SER A 533 13.50 3.48 -14.66
C SER A 533 12.14 3.81 -15.29
N ALA A 534 11.12 4.07 -14.45
CA ALA A 534 9.77 4.37 -14.89
C ALA A 534 9.70 5.69 -15.67
N ARG A 535 10.46 6.71 -15.25
CA ARG A 535 10.58 7.99 -15.96
C ARG A 535 11.24 7.81 -17.32
N ARG A 536 12.33 7.04 -17.40
CA ARG A 536 13.04 6.80 -18.67
C ARG A 536 12.15 6.15 -19.73
N LEU A 537 11.29 5.22 -19.34
CA LEU A 537 10.35 4.56 -20.25
C LEU A 537 9.02 5.31 -20.45
N GLY A 538 8.89 6.51 -19.88
CA GLY A 538 7.71 7.35 -20.09
C GLY A 538 6.44 6.88 -19.39
N TYR A 539 6.51 5.90 -18.47
CA TYR A 539 5.36 5.53 -17.62
C TYR A 539 4.97 6.66 -16.68
N VAL A 540 5.95 7.48 -16.30
CA VAL A 540 5.85 8.54 -15.31
C VAL A 540 6.46 9.78 -15.92
N ARG A 541 5.84 10.93 -15.71
CA ARG A 541 6.35 12.21 -16.20
C ARG A 541 6.70 13.08 -15.02
N GLU A 542 7.85 13.74 -15.10
CA GLU A 542 8.16 14.79 -14.16
C GLU A 542 7.44 16.05 -14.64
N PHE A 543 6.62 16.62 -13.77
CA PHE A 543 5.95 17.88 -14.04
C PHE A 543 7.01 18.97 -13.94
N THR A 544 7.58 19.32 -15.09
CA THR A 544 8.51 20.42 -15.26
C THR A 544 7.85 21.42 -16.19
N THR A 545 7.11 22.38 -15.65
CA THR A 545 6.62 23.49 -16.45
C THR A 545 7.77 24.46 -16.59
N ALA A 546 8.52 24.38 -17.69
CA ALA A 546 9.52 25.41 -18.05
C ALA A 546 8.87 26.83 -18.03
N GLU A 547 7.57 26.89 -18.34
CA GLU A 547 6.75 28.09 -18.21
C GLU A 547 6.57 28.60 -16.76
N GLU A 548 6.62 27.73 -15.73
CA GLU A 548 6.48 28.15 -14.33
C GLU A 548 7.79 28.70 -13.74
N LEU A 549 8.94 28.17 -14.16
CA LEU A 549 10.25 28.75 -13.84
C LEU A 549 10.43 30.13 -14.48
N LEU A 550 9.90 30.33 -15.70
CA LEU A 550 9.88 31.63 -16.38
C LEU A 550 8.81 32.60 -15.82
N LYS A 551 7.74 32.08 -15.19
CA LYS A 551 6.72 32.87 -14.48
C LYS A 551 7.19 33.39 -13.12
N ASP A 552 8.42 33.13 -12.69
CA ASP A 552 8.89 33.56 -11.36
C ASP A 552 9.17 35.07 -11.26
N VAL A 553 9.14 35.79 -12.39
CA VAL A 553 9.02 37.26 -12.43
C VAL A 553 7.72 37.63 -13.14
N ARG A 554 6.57 37.37 -12.50
CA ARG A 554 5.33 38.03 -12.93
C ARG A 554 5.39 39.48 -12.45
N PRO A 555 5.33 40.46 -13.36
CA PRO A 555 5.24 41.86 -12.95
C PRO A 555 4.01 42.05 -12.06
N LEU A 556 4.09 43.01 -11.13
CA LEU A 556 2.97 43.37 -10.28
C LEU A 556 1.79 43.80 -11.17
N ALA A 557 0.79 42.93 -11.31
CA ALA A 557 -0.35 43.22 -12.17
C ALA A 557 -1.21 44.33 -11.56
N LEU A 558 -1.65 45.27 -12.39
CA LEU A 558 -2.52 46.39 -11.97
C LEU A 558 -3.81 45.89 -11.27
N ASN A 559 -4.27 44.70 -11.63
CA ASN A 559 -5.42 44.04 -10.98
C ASN A 559 -5.25 43.88 -9.47
N LEU A 560 -4.02 43.75 -8.95
CA LEU A 560 -3.79 43.72 -7.50
C LEU A 560 -4.14 45.04 -6.81
N MET A 561 -4.03 46.17 -7.52
CA MET A 561 -4.41 47.49 -7.01
C MET A 561 -5.90 47.80 -7.21
N ALA A 562 -6.67 46.93 -7.88
CA ALA A 562 -8.09 47.14 -8.11
C ALA A 562 -8.88 47.46 -6.82
N PRO A 563 -8.71 46.75 -5.69
CA PRO A 563 -9.42 47.09 -4.45
C PRO A 563 -9.09 48.49 -3.92
N ALA A 564 -7.83 48.93 -4.07
CA ALA A 564 -7.41 50.27 -3.67
C ALA A 564 -8.05 51.35 -4.56
N PHE A 565 -8.08 51.14 -5.88
CA PHE A 565 -8.77 52.03 -6.81
C PHE A 565 -10.29 52.04 -6.57
N SER A 566 -10.91 50.89 -6.29
CA SER A 566 -12.33 50.82 -5.95
C SER A 566 -12.65 51.61 -4.69
N LEU A 567 -11.81 51.51 -3.64
CA LEU A 567 -11.99 52.27 -2.40
C LEU A 567 -11.78 53.78 -2.62
N PHE A 568 -10.81 54.17 -3.46
CA PHE A 568 -10.60 55.56 -3.84
C PHE A 568 -11.79 56.15 -4.62
N MET A 569 -12.29 55.43 -5.64
CA MET A 569 -13.46 55.85 -6.42
C MET A 569 -14.72 55.94 -5.56
N PHE A 570 -14.92 55.01 -4.64
CA PHE A 570 -16.00 55.08 -3.66
C PHE A 570 -15.88 56.32 -2.78
N GLY A 571 -14.68 56.63 -2.27
CA GLY A 571 -14.42 57.84 -1.52
C GLY A 571 -14.73 59.13 -2.29
N LEU A 572 -14.35 59.20 -3.57
CA LEU A 572 -14.69 60.32 -4.45
C LEU A 572 -16.20 60.47 -4.64
N LEU A 573 -16.92 59.36 -4.83
CA LEU A 573 -18.37 59.37 -4.99
C LEU A 573 -19.05 59.88 -3.71
N VAL A 574 -18.62 59.40 -2.54
CA VAL A 574 -19.14 59.89 -1.25
C VAL A 574 -18.86 61.38 -1.08
N SER A 575 -17.63 61.82 -1.37
CA SER A 575 -17.27 63.25 -1.31
C SER A 575 -18.12 64.10 -2.25
N PHE A 576 -18.39 63.61 -3.47
CA PHE A 576 -19.23 64.29 -4.44
C PHE A 576 -20.69 64.39 -3.97
N VAL A 577 -21.23 63.32 -3.38
CA VAL A 577 -22.58 63.33 -2.81
C VAL A 577 -22.68 64.34 -1.65
N VAL A 578 -21.69 64.36 -0.74
CA VAL A 578 -21.64 65.33 0.36
C VAL A 578 -21.58 66.76 -0.18
N PHE A 579 -20.74 67.02 -1.18
CA PHE A 579 -20.65 68.32 -1.84
C PHE A 579 -21.98 68.76 -2.47
N LEU A 580 -22.70 67.86 -3.15
CA LEU A 580 -24.04 68.15 -3.68
C LEU A 580 -25.07 68.43 -2.58
N VAL A 581 -24.97 67.74 -1.44
CA VAL A 581 -25.81 67.99 -0.27
C VAL A 581 -25.50 69.35 0.35
N GLU A 582 -24.24 69.78 0.38
CA GLU A 582 -23.81 71.07 0.93
C GLU A 582 -24.19 72.28 0.05
N ILE A 583 -24.25 72.11 -1.28
CA ILE A 583 -24.71 73.14 -2.22
C ILE A 583 -26.22 73.45 -2.08
N ARG A 584 -27.04 72.47 -1.71
CA ARG A 584 -28.50 72.66 -1.55
C ARG A 584 -28.89 73.67 -0.44
N PRO A 585 -28.32 73.67 0.78
CA PRO A 585 -28.64 74.62 1.84
C PRO A 585 -28.29 76.08 1.51
N GLN A 586 -27.22 76.34 0.74
CA GLN A 586 -26.85 77.71 0.36
C GLN A 586 -27.86 78.36 -0.61
N SER A 587 -28.61 77.56 -1.37
CA SER A 587 -29.64 78.07 -2.29
C SER A 587 -30.95 78.45 -1.59
N CYS A 588 -31.24 77.92 -0.39
CA CYS A 588 -32.42 78.30 0.41
C CYS A 588 -32.20 79.55 1.27
N CYS A 589 -30.99 79.81 1.76
CA CYS A 589 -30.72 80.99 2.62
C CYS A 589 -30.72 82.33 1.86
N ARG A 590 -30.64 82.33 0.51
CA ARG A 590 -30.74 83.56 -0.30
C ARG A 590 -32.18 84.06 -0.54
N LYS A 591 -33.21 83.30 -0.16
CA LYS A 591 -34.62 83.73 -0.28
C LYS A 591 -35.21 84.33 1.01
N ALA A 592 -34.49 84.35 2.12
CA ALA A 592 -34.99 84.83 3.41
C ALA A 592 -34.65 86.30 3.75
N SER A 593 -33.90 87.04 2.91
CA SER A 593 -33.55 88.45 3.17
C SER A 593 -34.31 89.47 2.31
N SER A 594 -35.44 89.07 1.71
CA SER A 594 -36.32 89.94 0.91
C SER A 594 -37.73 89.83 1.46
N ASN A 595 -37.99 90.41 2.64
CA ASN A 595 -39.31 90.88 3.09
C ASN A 595 -39.18 91.52 4.48
N SER A 596 -38.70 92.77 4.54
CA SER A 596 -38.99 93.68 5.66
C SER A 596 -38.84 95.14 5.22
N SER A 597 -39.84 95.65 4.51
CA SER A 597 -40.08 97.10 4.36
C SER A 597 -41.53 97.33 3.97
N THR A 598 -42.41 97.46 4.96
CA THR A 598 -43.71 98.14 4.88
C THR A 598 -44.17 98.40 6.32
N HIS A 599 -43.69 99.50 6.88
CA HIS A 599 -44.53 100.59 7.42
C HIS A 599 -43.65 101.78 7.77
#